data_AF-A0A9P1H527-F1
#
_entry.id   AF-A0A9P1H527-F1
#
_cell.length_a   1.000
_cell.length_b   1.000
_cell.length_c   1.000
_cell.angle_alpha   90.00
_cell.angle_beta   90.00
_cell.angle_gamma   90.00
#
_symmetry.space_group_name_H-M   'P 1'
#
loop_
_entity.id
_entity.type
_entity.pdbx_description
1 polymer ?
#
loop_
_entity_poly.entity_id
_entity_poly.type
_entity_poly.pdbx_seq_one_letter_code
_entity_poly.pdbx_strand_id
1 'polypeptide(L)'
;MVKSRRGLGLAEADFGVKLGGMNVQEPHQGLANAYRKLGKVVQAVGDYHAAQATAQATTIGDPFQYHSQDAFIVKESLTNRQILIREFLQAQENTRSRLNAADRLKASSTVRREKVDEAIAALDEARTNETHLYQKTTTVTRNLVHEKRKWFTRTAADLRLSIREYVLREIEAERRTLALLESVRGDIRSIDSSGGLSRLGREAHPPARRSNLAASQGPKGDAWSGVPRRTDLNRGSPAA
;
A
#
# COMPACT_ATOMS: atom_id res chain seq x y z
N MET A 1 1.10 5.38 -9.61
CA MET A 1 -0.34 5.63 -9.33
C MET A 1 -0.59 7.07 -8.88
N VAL A 2 -0.08 7.51 -7.71
CA VAL A 2 -0.28 8.88 -7.17
C VAL A 2 0.12 9.98 -8.17
N LYS A 3 1.31 9.86 -8.78
CA LYS A 3 1.80 10.81 -9.80
C LYS A 3 0.84 10.93 -11.00
N SER A 4 0.39 9.81 -11.54
CA SER A 4 -0.53 9.76 -12.67
C SER A 4 -1.88 10.38 -12.32
N ARG A 5 -2.42 10.09 -11.13
CA ARG A 5 -3.71 10.65 -10.67
C ARG A 5 -3.63 12.17 -10.44
N ARG A 6 -2.53 12.68 -9.89
CA ARG A 6 -2.27 14.13 -9.83
C ARG A 6 -2.17 14.75 -11.22
N GLY A 7 -1.50 14.08 -12.15
CA GLY A 7 -1.43 14.52 -13.55
C GLY A 7 -2.80 14.59 -14.21
N LEU A 8 -3.67 13.61 -13.98
CA LEU A 8 -5.05 13.62 -14.45
C LEU A 8 -5.82 14.81 -13.85
N GLY A 9 -5.74 15.03 -12.54
CA GLY A 9 -6.44 16.14 -11.89
C GLY A 9 -6.03 17.51 -12.42
N LEU A 10 -4.73 17.70 -12.73
CA LEU A 10 -4.24 18.93 -13.37
C LEU A 10 -4.79 19.10 -14.80
N ALA A 11 -4.81 18.03 -15.58
CA ALA A 11 -5.33 18.05 -16.94
C ALA A 11 -6.84 18.34 -16.98
N GLU A 12 -7.61 17.76 -16.05
CA GLU A 12 -9.04 18.03 -15.92
C GLU A 12 -9.32 19.44 -15.42
N ALA A 13 -8.53 19.98 -14.49
CA ALA A 13 -8.66 21.37 -14.07
C ALA A 13 -8.47 22.34 -15.25
N ASP A 14 -7.43 22.15 -16.06
CA ASP A 14 -7.19 22.96 -17.27
C ASP A 14 -8.31 22.77 -18.31
N PHE A 15 -8.76 21.53 -18.52
CA PHE A 15 -9.87 21.24 -19.43
C PHE A 15 -11.16 21.91 -18.96
N GLY A 16 -11.46 21.90 -17.67
CA GLY A 16 -12.63 22.55 -17.07
C GLY A 16 -12.63 24.07 -17.30
N VAL A 17 -11.47 24.73 -17.20
CA VAL A 17 -11.33 26.15 -17.50
C VAL A 17 -11.64 26.44 -18.97
N LYS A 18 -11.04 25.67 -19.89
CA LYS A 18 -11.25 25.83 -21.34
C LYS A 18 -12.70 25.59 -21.74
N LEU A 19 -13.30 24.52 -21.21
CA LEU A 19 -14.70 24.16 -21.44
C LEU A 19 -15.66 25.21 -20.88
N GLY A 20 -15.36 25.74 -19.69
CA GLY A 20 -16.10 26.86 -19.12
C GLY A 20 -16.02 28.11 -20.00
N GLY A 21 -14.86 28.40 -20.58
CA GLY A 21 -14.65 29.56 -21.47
C GLY A 21 -15.48 29.54 -22.74
N MET A 22 -15.87 28.36 -23.24
CA MET A 22 -16.73 28.23 -24.44
C MET A 22 -18.09 28.91 -24.27
N ASN A 23 -18.57 29.12 -23.03
CA ASN A 23 -19.85 29.78 -22.77
C ASN A 23 -19.96 31.20 -23.37
N VAL A 24 -18.83 31.87 -23.59
CA VAL A 24 -18.79 33.27 -24.05
C VAL A 24 -19.15 33.40 -25.53
N GLN A 25 -18.79 32.39 -26.33
CA GLN A 25 -19.04 32.36 -27.78
C GLN A 25 -20.33 31.62 -28.13
N GLU A 26 -21.06 31.12 -27.13
CA GLU A 26 -22.19 30.24 -27.33
C GLU A 26 -23.52 31.05 -27.39
N PRO A 27 -24.17 31.15 -28.57
CA PRO A 27 -25.43 31.90 -28.70
C PRO A 27 -26.61 31.18 -28.04
N HIS A 28 -26.57 29.86 -27.89
CA HIS A 28 -27.67 29.12 -27.29
C HIS A 28 -27.59 29.18 -25.76
N GLN A 29 -28.48 29.95 -25.11
CA GLN A 29 -28.42 30.22 -23.67
C GLN A 29 -28.35 28.95 -22.79
N GLY A 30 -29.12 27.91 -23.12
CA GLY A 30 -29.08 26.63 -22.40
C GLY A 30 -27.73 25.92 -22.53
N LEU A 31 -27.09 26.04 -23.70
CA LEU A 31 -25.79 25.42 -23.99
C LEU A 31 -24.66 26.22 -23.34
N ALA A 32 -24.75 27.56 -23.35
CA ALA A 32 -23.83 28.43 -22.63
C ALA A 32 -23.83 28.15 -21.11
N ASN A 33 -25.02 27.98 -20.52
CA ASN A 33 -25.16 27.59 -19.11
C ASN A 33 -24.58 26.20 -18.83
N ALA A 34 -24.84 25.22 -19.71
CA ALA A 34 -24.29 23.88 -19.60
C ALA A 34 -22.75 23.90 -19.68
N TYR A 35 -22.14 24.62 -20.63
CA TYR A 35 -20.68 24.77 -20.71
C TYR A 35 -20.09 25.37 -19.44
N ARG A 36 -20.70 26.44 -18.91
CA ARG A 36 -20.25 27.08 -17.66
C ARG A 36 -20.31 26.12 -16.48
N LYS A 37 -21.42 25.39 -16.33
CA LYS A 37 -21.60 24.44 -15.22
C LYS A 37 -20.67 23.23 -15.36
N LEU A 38 -20.59 22.65 -16.56
CA LEU A 38 -19.76 21.50 -16.85
C LEU A 38 -18.27 21.83 -16.64
N GLY A 39 -17.81 23.00 -17.08
CA GLY A 39 -16.45 23.46 -16.81
C GLY A 39 -16.11 23.51 -15.32
N LYS A 40 -17.00 24.09 -14.50
CA LYS A 40 -16.83 24.10 -13.02
C LYS A 40 -16.82 22.71 -12.41
N VAL A 41 -17.68 21.81 -12.90
CA VAL A 41 -17.76 20.44 -12.40
C VAL A 41 -16.52 19.64 -12.76
N VAL A 42 -16.06 19.71 -14.00
CA VAL A 42 -14.81 19.06 -14.44
C VAL A 42 -13.62 19.58 -13.64
N GLN A 43 -13.55 20.89 -13.38
CA GLN A 43 -12.51 21.46 -12.53
C GLN A 43 -12.54 20.88 -11.10
N ALA A 44 -13.73 20.78 -10.50
CA ALA A 44 -13.90 20.19 -9.18
C ALA A 44 -13.61 18.67 -9.14
N VAL A 45 -13.84 17.94 -10.24
CA VAL A 45 -13.39 16.54 -10.38
C VAL A 45 -11.86 16.48 -10.34
N GLY A 46 -11.17 17.42 -10.99
CA GLY A 46 -9.71 17.54 -10.92
C GLY A 46 -9.19 17.72 -9.48
N ASP A 47 -9.85 18.57 -8.69
CA ASP A 47 -9.54 18.75 -7.26
C ASP A 47 -9.78 17.46 -6.45
N TYR A 48 -10.86 16.72 -6.77
CA TYR A 48 -11.14 15.43 -6.14
C TYR A 48 -10.07 14.39 -6.46
N HIS A 49 -9.55 14.35 -7.68
CA HIS A 49 -8.42 13.47 -8.01
C HIS A 49 -7.13 13.86 -7.27
N ALA A 50 -6.87 15.14 -7.06
CA ALA A 50 -5.74 15.59 -6.24
C ALA A 50 -5.89 15.14 -4.77
N ALA A 51 -7.09 15.29 -4.20
CA ALA A 51 -7.39 14.86 -2.84
C ALA A 51 -7.29 13.33 -2.69
N GLN A 52 -7.86 12.58 -3.63
CA GLN A 52 -7.77 11.13 -3.69
C GLN A 52 -6.32 10.69 -3.78
N ALA A 53 -5.50 11.28 -4.67
CA ALA A 53 -4.09 10.94 -4.78
C ALA A 53 -3.32 11.11 -3.45
N THR A 54 -3.65 12.13 -2.66
CA THR A 54 -3.09 12.31 -1.32
C THR A 54 -3.57 11.24 -0.35
N ALA A 55 -4.86 10.91 -0.36
CA ALA A 55 -5.40 9.82 0.46
C ALA A 55 -4.77 8.46 0.09
N GLN A 56 -4.53 8.19 -1.19
CA GLN A 56 -3.84 6.98 -1.64
C GLN A 56 -2.39 6.92 -1.12
N ALA A 57 -1.68 8.04 -1.16
CA ALA A 57 -0.31 8.11 -0.66
C ALA A 57 -0.25 7.72 0.83
N THR A 58 -1.15 8.25 1.65
CA THR A 58 -1.12 8.02 3.10
C THR A 58 -1.71 6.67 3.53
N THR A 59 -2.79 6.22 2.88
CA THR A 59 -3.50 5.01 3.32
C THR A 59 -2.85 3.69 2.90
N ILE A 60 -2.13 3.68 1.78
CA ILE A 60 -1.49 2.47 1.26
C ILE A 60 -0.02 2.69 0.91
N GLY A 61 0.36 3.89 0.47
CA GLY A 61 1.76 4.22 0.18
C GLY A 61 2.64 4.15 1.43
N ASP A 62 2.26 4.85 2.51
CA ASP A 62 3.05 4.86 3.75
C ASP A 62 3.16 3.46 4.40
N PRO A 63 2.08 2.66 4.54
CA PRO A 63 2.19 1.29 5.04
C PRO A 63 3.08 0.39 4.18
N PHE A 64 2.99 0.47 2.84
CA PHE A 64 3.88 -0.29 1.96
C PHE A 64 5.33 0.11 2.14
N GLN A 65 5.62 1.41 2.26
CA GLN A 65 6.97 1.88 2.50
C GLN A 65 7.50 1.41 3.85
N TYR A 66 6.68 1.50 4.90
CA TYR A 66 7.02 1.00 6.23
C TYR A 66 7.35 -0.50 6.22
N HIS A 67 6.47 -1.33 5.65
CA HIS A 67 6.69 -2.77 5.61
C HIS A 67 7.83 -3.18 4.66
N SER A 68 8.11 -2.38 3.62
CA SER A 68 9.29 -2.56 2.76
C SER A 68 10.60 -2.34 3.55
N GLN A 69 10.67 -1.27 4.34
CA GLN A 69 11.81 -0.99 5.22
C GLN A 69 11.97 -2.06 6.31
N ASP A 70 10.87 -2.49 6.93
CA ASP A 70 10.87 -3.56 7.92
C ASP A 70 11.36 -4.89 7.32
N ALA A 71 10.94 -5.22 6.09
CA ALA A 71 11.45 -6.40 5.37
C ALA A 71 12.96 -6.30 5.07
N PHE A 72 13.50 -5.11 4.86
CA PHE A 72 14.94 -4.89 4.69
C PHE A 72 15.71 -5.20 5.98
N ILE A 73 15.20 -4.78 7.14
CA ILE A 73 15.78 -5.11 8.46
C ILE A 73 15.77 -6.62 8.70
N VAL A 74 14.68 -7.30 8.32
CA VAL A 74 14.59 -8.77 8.40
C VAL A 74 15.66 -9.43 7.51
N LYS A 75 15.86 -8.92 6.29
CA LYS A 75 16.90 -9.41 5.38
C LYS A 75 18.30 -9.26 5.99
N GLU A 76 18.63 -8.10 6.56
CA GLU A 76 19.91 -7.87 7.22
C GLU A 76 20.10 -8.79 8.43
N SER A 77 19.07 -8.98 9.24
CA SER A 77 19.09 -9.87 10.40
C SER A 77 19.37 -11.33 9.99
N LEU A 78 18.75 -11.80 8.90
CA LEU A 78 19.01 -13.14 8.35
C LEU A 78 20.42 -13.26 7.76
N THR A 79 20.93 -12.18 7.15
CA THR A 79 22.30 -12.12 6.63
C THR A 79 23.32 -12.23 7.76
N ASN A 80 23.12 -11.49 8.85
CA ASN A 80 23.95 -11.54 10.05
C ASN A 80 23.93 -12.94 10.69
N ARG A 81 22.76 -13.60 10.74
CA ARG A 81 22.68 -15.00 11.17
C ARG A 81 23.51 -15.92 10.28
N GLN A 82 23.49 -15.72 8.95
CA GLN A 82 24.25 -16.55 8.02
C GLN A 82 25.77 -16.38 8.22
N ILE A 83 26.23 -15.15 8.47
CA ILE A 83 27.63 -14.87 8.81
C ILE A 83 28.01 -15.61 10.09
N LEU A 84 27.18 -15.51 11.13
CA LEU A 84 27.41 -16.17 12.42
C LEU A 84 27.48 -17.70 12.28
N ILE A 85 26.64 -18.30 11.43
CA ILE A 85 26.71 -19.74 11.13
C ILE A 85 28.03 -20.11 10.46
N ARG A 86 28.51 -19.29 9.51
CA ARG A 86 29.79 -19.52 8.85
C ARG A 86 30.95 -19.46 9.85
N GLU A 87 30.96 -18.45 10.73
CA GLU A 87 31.96 -18.33 11.80
C GLU A 87 31.92 -19.54 12.74
N PHE A 88 30.72 -19.99 13.13
CA PHE A 88 30.55 -21.19 13.94
C PHE A 88 31.15 -22.43 13.24
N LEU A 89 30.81 -22.68 11.97
CA LEU A 89 31.35 -23.83 11.22
C LEU A 89 32.87 -23.78 11.10
N GLN A 90 33.43 -22.59 10.88
CA GLN A 90 34.89 -22.40 10.84
C GLN A 90 35.53 -22.68 12.20
N ALA A 91 34.88 -22.30 13.30
CA ALA A 91 35.34 -22.62 14.65
C ALA A 91 35.31 -24.14 14.90
N GLN A 92 34.27 -24.85 14.45
CA GLN A 92 34.21 -26.32 14.57
C GLN A 92 35.36 -27.00 13.80
N GLU A 93 35.65 -26.53 12.59
CA GLU A 93 36.76 -27.06 11.81
C GLU A 93 38.12 -26.78 12.46
N ASN A 94 38.29 -25.58 13.04
CA ASN A 94 39.48 -25.24 13.82
C ASN A 94 39.62 -26.14 15.06
N THR A 95 38.56 -26.36 15.84
CA THR A 95 38.59 -27.29 16.99
C THR A 95 38.98 -28.70 16.55
N ARG A 96 38.40 -29.21 15.45
CA ARG A 96 38.76 -30.53 14.90
C ARG A 96 40.23 -30.60 14.49
N SER A 97 40.74 -29.54 13.87
CA SER A 97 42.15 -29.43 13.47
C SER A 97 43.09 -29.44 14.69
N ARG A 98 42.76 -28.67 15.74
CA ARG A 98 43.55 -28.62 16.99
C ARG A 98 43.49 -29.94 17.76
N LEU A 99 42.35 -30.62 17.76
CA LEU A 99 42.19 -31.94 18.37
C LEU A 99 43.08 -32.98 17.68
N ASN A 100 43.05 -33.03 16.34
CA ASN A 100 43.92 -33.90 15.56
C ASN A 100 45.41 -33.62 15.81
N ALA A 101 45.81 -32.36 15.98
CA ALA A 101 47.19 -31.98 16.29
C ALA A 101 47.61 -32.44 17.70
N ALA A 102 46.73 -32.28 18.69
CA ALA A 102 46.96 -32.76 20.06
C ALA A 102 47.06 -34.29 20.11
N ASP A 103 46.19 -35.01 19.40
CA ASP A 103 46.23 -36.47 19.31
C ASP A 103 47.52 -37.00 18.66
N ARG A 104 48.02 -36.31 17.62
CA ARG A 104 49.32 -36.64 17.01
C ARG A 104 50.48 -36.46 17.98
N LEU A 105 50.46 -35.40 18.80
CA LEU A 105 51.49 -35.18 19.82
C LEU A 105 51.41 -36.25 20.92
N LYS A 106 50.20 -36.65 21.32
CA LYS A 106 49.99 -37.74 22.29
C LYS A 106 50.54 -39.09 21.80
N ALA A 107 50.45 -39.36 20.49
CA ALA A 107 50.94 -40.60 19.89
C ALA A 107 52.46 -40.63 19.63
N SER A 108 53.15 -39.50 19.73
CA SER A 108 54.60 -39.40 19.44
C SER A 108 55.43 -39.82 20.65
N SER A 109 56.45 -40.66 20.41
CA SER A 109 57.36 -41.17 21.45
C SER A 109 58.39 -40.14 21.94
N THR A 110 58.61 -39.06 21.18
CA THR A 110 59.63 -38.03 21.49
C THR A 110 58.98 -36.65 21.39
N VAL A 111 58.42 -36.15 22.49
CA VAL A 111 57.73 -34.85 22.54
C VAL A 111 58.22 -34.01 23.72
N ARG A 112 58.50 -32.74 23.46
CA ARG A 112 58.81 -31.75 24.49
C ARG A 112 57.53 -31.34 25.21
N ARG A 113 57.58 -31.34 26.55
CA ARG A 113 56.45 -30.99 27.41
C ARG A 113 55.80 -29.65 27.04
N GLU A 114 56.62 -28.63 26.76
CA GLU A 114 56.15 -27.28 26.35
C GLU A 114 55.21 -27.33 25.13
N LYS A 115 55.47 -28.20 24.14
CA LYS A 115 54.62 -28.34 22.95
C LYS A 115 53.30 -29.03 23.24
N VAL A 116 53.27 -29.90 24.25
CA VAL A 116 52.03 -30.54 24.71
C VAL A 116 51.18 -29.52 25.42
N ASP A 117 51.76 -28.73 26.32
CA ASP A 117 51.06 -27.68 27.07
C ASP A 117 50.49 -26.60 26.11
N GLU A 118 51.26 -26.19 25.10
CA GLU A 118 50.79 -25.27 24.05
C GLU A 118 49.64 -25.86 23.23
N ALA A 119 49.72 -27.14 22.85
CA ALA A 119 48.67 -27.80 22.08
C ALA A 119 47.37 -27.98 22.90
N ILE A 120 47.47 -28.27 24.20
CA ILE A 120 46.33 -28.34 25.11
C ILE A 120 45.68 -26.96 25.24
N ALA A 121 46.47 -25.91 25.50
CA ALA A 121 45.96 -24.55 25.62
C ALA A 121 45.24 -24.09 24.32
N ALA A 122 45.85 -24.33 23.16
CA ALA A 122 45.25 -23.99 21.87
C ALA A 122 43.96 -24.78 21.56
N LEU A 123 43.87 -26.04 22.01
CA LEU A 123 42.66 -26.85 21.88
C LEU A 123 41.54 -26.32 22.81
N ASP A 124 41.86 -25.95 24.04
CA ASP A 124 40.89 -25.41 24.98
C ASP A 124 40.38 -24.03 24.54
N GLU A 125 41.24 -23.16 24.00
CA GLU A 125 40.84 -21.90 23.37
C GLU A 125 39.90 -22.15 22.17
N ALA A 126 40.22 -23.11 21.30
CA ALA A 126 39.35 -23.45 20.17
C ALA A 126 37.98 -23.96 20.63
N ARG A 127 37.93 -24.83 21.65
CA ARG A 127 36.68 -25.36 22.23
C ARG A 127 35.82 -24.29 22.89
N THR A 128 36.43 -23.37 23.63
CA THR A 128 35.70 -22.27 24.28
C THR A 128 35.08 -21.34 23.23
N ASN A 129 35.82 -21.00 22.18
CA ASN A 129 35.30 -20.20 21.08
C ASN A 129 34.17 -20.90 20.31
N GLU A 130 34.34 -22.20 19.99
CA GLU A 130 33.28 -23.00 19.36
C GLU A 130 32.00 -23.03 20.22
N THR A 131 32.14 -23.27 21.52
CA THR A 131 31.01 -23.31 22.46
C THR A 131 30.30 -21.96 22.53
N HIS A 132 31.05 -20.86 22.57
CA HIS A 132 30.51 -19.51 22.55
C HIS A 132 29.72 -19.23 21.26
N LEU A 133 30.28 -19.56 20.09
CA LEU A 133 29.61 -19.39 18.80
C LEU A 133 28.39 -20.29 18.65
N TYR A 134 28.43 -21.51 19.18
CA TYR A 134 27.28 -22.42 19.24
C TYR A 134 26.12 -21.80 20.03
N GLN A 135 26.38 -21.32 21.23
CA GLN A 135 25.38 -20.69 22.10
C GLN A 135 24.79 -19.43 21.46
N LYS A 136 25.64 -18.58 20.88
CA LYS A 136 25.23 -17.36 20.19
C LYS A 136 24.34 -17.68 18.98
N THR A 137 24.75 -18.62 18.13
CA THR A 137 24.00 -19.05 16.94
C THR A 137 22.64 -19.65 17.30
N THR A 138 22.60 -20.48 18.34
CA THR A 138 21.37 -21.12 18.83
C THR A 138 20.40 -20.09 19.37
N THR A 139 20.90 -19.14 20.18
CA THR A 139 20.08 -18.07 20.76
C THR A 139 19.49 -17.16 19.68
N VAL A 140 20.31 -16.71 18.73
CA VAL A 140 19.88 -15.88 17.59
C VAL A 140 18.84 -16.62 16.75
N THR A 141 19.08 -17.90 16.44
CA THR A 141 18.13 -18.71 15.65
C THR A 141 16.79 -18.86 16.36
N ARG A 142 16.79 -19.17 17.66
CA ARG A 142 15.55 -19.28 18.45
C ARG A 142 14.77 -17.97 18.44
N ASN A 143 15.43 -16.85 18.69
CA ASN A 143 14.78 -15.54 18.70
C ASN A 143 14.17 -15.20 17.34
N LEU A 144 14.88 -15.47 16.24
CA LEU A 144 14.39 -15.23 14.88
C LEU A 144 13.16 -16.08 14.52
N VAL A 145 13.05 -17.31 15.03
CA VAL A 145 11.84 -18.13 14.83
C VAL A 145 10.61 -17.50 15.50
N HIS A 146 10.77 -16.96 16.71
CA HIS A 146 9.69 -16.25 17.39
C HIS A 146 9.33 -14.95 16.68
N GLU A 147 10.33 -14.15 16.31
CA GLU A 147 10.11 -12.88 15.62
C GLU A 147 9.48 -13.06 14.24
N LYS A 148 9.87 -14.10 13.47
CA LYS A 148 9.20 -14.44 12.20
C LYS A 148 7.68 -14.56 12.35
N ARG A 149 7.21 -15.28 13.38
CA ARG A 149 5.77 -15.52 13.59
C ARG A 149 5.03 -14.23 13.95
N LYS A 150 5.61 -13.43 14.85
CA LYS A 150 5.06 -12.13 15.24
C LYS A 150 5.01 -11.16 14.07
N TRP A 151 6.12 -11.05 13.34
CA TRP A 151 6.26 -10.20 12.16
C TRP A 151 5.20 -10.51 11.11
N PHE A 152 5.04 -11.78 10.75
CA PHE A 152 4.04 -12.18 9.76
C PHE A 152 2.61 -11.85 10.20
N THR A 153 2.30 -12.10 11.47
CA THR A 153 0.96 -11.81 12.04
C THR A 153 0.66 -10.32 12.03
N ARG A 154 1.59 -9.49 12.53
CA ARG A 154 1.49 -8.02 12.56
C ARG A 154 1.34 -7.45 11.15
N THR A 155 2.30 -7.74 10.26
CA THR A 155 2.31 -7.22 8.90
C THR A 155 1.05 -7.61 8.13
N ALA A 156 0.57 -8.85 8.28
CA ALA A 156 -0.66 -9.29 7.62
C ALA A 156 -1.93 -8.64 8.19
N ALA A 157 -1.96 -8.29 9.48
CA ALA A 157 -3.07 -7.56 10.08
C ALA A 157 -3.07 -6.09 9.61
N ASP A 158 -1.92 -5.43 9.68
CA ASP A 158 -1.74 -4.03 9.33
C ASP A 158 -2.00 -3.78 7.83
N LEU A 159 -1.49 -4.65 6.95
CA LEU A 159 -1.76 -4.57 5.51
C LEU A 159 -3.23 -4.79 5.18
N ARG A 160 -3.90 -5.75 5.84
CA ARG A 160 -5.34 -5.96 5.64
C ARG A 160 -6.15 -4.72 6.05
N LEU A 161 -5.80 -4.10 7.17
CA LEU A 161 -6.43 -2.87 7.64
C LEU A 161 -6.20 -1.73 6.66
N SER A 162 -4.97 -1.54 6.21
CA SER A 162 -4.57 -0.49 5.25
C SER A 162 -5.29 -0.65 3.91
N ILE A 163 -5.36 -1.88 3.37
CA ILE A 163 -6.09 -2.18 2.13
C ILE A 163 -7.58 -1.93 2.30
N ARG A 164 -8.17 -2.38 3.41
CA ARG A 164 -9.59 -2.14 3.70
C ARG A 164 -9.89 -0.65 3.71
N GLU A 165 -9.08 0.12 4.43
CA GLU A 165 -9.24 1.55 4.56
C GLU A 165 -9.06 2.29 3.23
N TYR A 166 -8.05 1.89 2.44
CA TYR A 166 -7.84 2.36 1.07
C TYR A 166 -9.09 2.15 0.21
N VAL A 167 -9.61 0.91 0.16
CA VAL A 167 -10.79 0.58 -0.66
C VAL A 167 -12.01 1.40 -0.23
N LEU A 168 -12.23 1.58 1.07
CA LEU A 168 -13.34 2.40 1.56
C LEU A 168 -13.21 3.86 1.15
N ARG A 169 -12.00 4.45 1.25
CA ARG A 169 -11.75 5.82 0.78
C ARG A 169 -11.91 5.97 -0.72
N GLU A 170 -11.49 4.98 -1.51
CA GLU A 170 -11.70 4.99 -2.97
C GLU A 170 -13.18 4.97 -3.31
N ILE A 171 -13.97 4.07 -2.70
CA ILE A 171 -15.42 4.01 -2.92
C ILE A 171 -16.08 5.35 -2.59
N GLU A 172 -15.71 5.96 -1.47
CA GLU A 172 -16.26 7.24 -1.05
C GLU A 172 -15.83 8.40 -1.98
N ALA A 173 -14.60 8.39 -2.47
CA ALA A 173 -14.12 9.36 -3.45
C ALA A 173 -14.90 9.24 -4.77
N GLU A 174 -15.02 8.04 -5.32
CA GLU A 174 -15.78 7.79 -6.56
C GLU A 174 -17.26 8.16 -6.40
N ARG A 175 -17.84 7.92 -5.21
CA ARG A 175 -19.19 8.35 -4.89
C ARG A 175 -19.36 9.86 -4.95
N ARG A 176 -18.43 10.62 -4.38
CA ARG A 176 -18.44 12.09 -4.42
C ARG A 176 -18.28 12.62 -5.84
N THR A 177 -17.37 12.04 -6.61
CA THR A 177 -17.19 12.34 -8.04
C THR A 177 -18.49 12.10 -8.81
N LEU A 178 -19.12 10.95 -8.61
CA LEU A 178 -20.39 10.65 -9.26
C LEU A 178 -21.46 11.69 -8.88
N ALA A 179 -21.69 11.95 -7.59
CA ALA A 179 -22.68 12.93 -7.14
C ALA A 179 -22.46 14.33 -7.76
N LEU A 180 -21.19 14.75 -7.87
CA LEU A 180 -20.82 16.00 -8.52
C LEU A 180 -21.17 15.97 -10.02
N LEU A 181 -20.88 14.89 -10.74
CA LEU A 181 -21.25 14.72 -12.14
C LEU A 181 -22.78 14.68 -12.34
N GLU A 182 -23.53 14.06 -11.42
CA GLU A 182 -24.99 14.04 -11.49
C GLU A 182 -25.60 15.44 -11.40
N SER A 183 -24.92 16.37 -10.71
CA SER A 183 -25.40 17.75 -10.53
C SER A 183 -25.54 18.53 -11.85
N VAL A 184 -24.86 18.09 -12.92
CA VAL A 184 -24.91 18.74 -14.25
C VAL A 184 -26.07 18.25 -15.11
N ARG A 185 -26.75 17.15 -14.71
CA ARG A 185 -27.84 16.57 -15.51
C ARG A 185 -28.96 17.54 -15.79
N GLY A 186 -29.29 18.41 -14.83
CA GLY A 186 -30.34 19.43 -14.97
C GLY A 186 -29.99 20.41 -16.09
N ASP A 187 -28.79 20.98 -16.02
CA ASP A 187 -28.29 21.94 -17.02
C ASP A 187 -28.24 21.32 -18.42
N ILE A 188 -27.71 20.10 -18.57
CA ILE A 188 -27.65 19.41 -19.88
C ILE A 188 -29.05 19.15 -20.45
N ARG A 189 -30.00 18.72 -19.62
CA ARG A 189 -31.37 18.47 -20.09
C ARG A 189 -32.11 19.75 -20.44
N SER A 190 -31.78 20.86 -19.78
CA SER A 190 -32.38 22.18 -20.05
C SER A 190 -31.89 22.83 -21.35
N ILE A 191 -30.90 22.24 -22.04
CA ILE A 191 -30.43 22.70 -23.35
C ILE A 191 -31.56 22.65 -24.39
N ASP A 192 -32.53 21.76 -24.25
CA ASP A 192 -33.67 21.65 -25.15
C ASP A 192 -34.97 21.58 -24.34
N SER A 193 -36.00 22.30 -24.78
CA SER A 193 -37.33 22.33 -24.14
C SER A 193 -38.00 20.95 -24.05
N SER A 194 -37.48 19.97 -24.80
CA SER A 194 -37.90 18.56 -24.79
C SER A 194 -37.00 17.60 -23.98
N GLY A 195 -35.93 18.11 -23.32
CA GLY A 195 -35.06 17.32 -22.44
C GLY A 195 -33.76 16.79 -23.06
N GLY A 196 -33.39 17.25 -24.26
CA GLY A 196 -32.02 17.26 -24.83
C GLY A 196 -31.40 15.92 -25.26
N LEU A 197 -31.64 14.82 -24.53
CA LEU A 197 -31.07 13.50 -24.81
C LEU A 197 -32.09 12.50 -25.37
N SER A 198 -33.39 12.79 -25.23
CA SER A 198 -34.48 11.97 -25.76
C SER A 198 -34.50 11.89 -27.30
N ARG A 199 -33.73 12.77 -27.96
CA ARG A 199 -33.69 12.98 -29.41
C ARG A 199 -32.45 12.40 -30.09
N LEU A 200 -31.41 12.02 -29.34
CA LEU A 200 -30.18 11.52 -29.94
C LEU A 200 -30.42 10.13 -30.54
N GLY A 201 -30.49 10.05 -31.88
CA GLY A 201 -30.67 8.81 -32.64
C GLY A 201 -32.10 8.26 -32.72
N ARG A 202 -33.14 9.07 -32.49
CA ARG A 202 -34.55 8.63 -32.58
C ARG A 202 -35.38 9.58 -33.44
N GLU A 203 -36.10 9.03 -34.42
CA GLU A 203 -36.99 9.79 -35.33
C GLU A 203 -38.34 10.17 -34.71
N ALA A 204 -38.80 9.45 -33.68
CA ALA A 204 -40.09 9.70 -33.03
C ALA A 204 -39.94 10.52 -31.74
N HIS A 205 -40.82 11.50 -31.54
CA HIS A 205 -40.83 12.44 -30.41
C HIS A 205 -41.85 12.01 -29.33
N PRO A 206 -41.45 11.26 -28.30
CA PRO A 206 -42.34 11.00 -27.17
C PRO A 206 -42.63 12.31 -26.41
N PRO A 207 -43.88 12.54 -25.97
CA PRO A 207 -44.25 13.71 -25.17
C PRO A 207 -43.41 13.74 -23.88
N ALA A 208 -43.01 14.95 -23.48
CA ALA A 208 -42.06 15.22 -22.41
C ALA A 208 -42.34 14.38 -21.15
N ARG A 209 -41.59 13.29 -20.97
CA ARG A 209 -41.56 12.57 -19.69
C ARG A 209 -40.70 13.36 -18.72
N ARG A 210 -41.22 13.61 -17.51
CA ARG A 210 -40.42 14.15 -16.39
C ARG A 210 -39.18 13.28 -16.23
N SER A 211 -38.01 13.85 -16.53
CA SER A 211 -36.75 13.13 -16.42
C SER A 211 -36.51 12.77 -14.96
N ASN A 212 -36.11 11.52 -14.70
CA ASN A 212 -35.78 11.13 -13.34
C ASN A 212 -34.46 11.84 -12.94
N LEU A 213 -34.59 12.82 -12.05
CA LEU A 213 -33.49 13.59 -11.45
C LEU A 213 -33.06 13.00 -10.10
N ALA A 214 -33.58 11.82 -9.75
CA ALA A 214 -33.18 11.13 -8.54
C ALA A 214 -31.66 10.91 -8.53
N ALA A 215 -31.03 11.24 -7.40
CA ALA A 215 -29.63 10.89 -7.17
C ALA A 215 -29.47 9.37 -7.23
N SER A 216 -28.41 8.88 -7.86
CA SER A 216 -28.13 7.43 -7.87
C SER A 216 -27.66 6.91 -6.52
N GLN A 217 -27.38 7.81 -5.58
CA GLN A 217 -26.90 7.50 -4.25
C GLN A 217 -27.88 7.99 -3.20
N GLY A 218 -28.23 7.11 -2.26
CA GLY A 218 -29.14 7.45 -1.17
C GLY A 218 -28.80 6.72 0.14
N PRO A 219 -29.52 7.05 1.23
CA PRO A 219 -29.31 6.43 2.54
C PRO A 219 -29.50 4.90 2.55
N LYS A 220 -30.32 4.38 1.62
CA LYS A 220 -30.59 2.95 1.49
C LYS A 220 -29.51 2.18 0.70
N GLY A 221 -28.54 2.86 0.10
CA GLY A 221 -27.54 2.26 -0.78
C GLY A 221 -27.41 3.00 -2.10
N ASP A 222 -26.56 2.46 -2.97
CA ASP A 222 -26.34 2.99 -4.31
C ASP A 222 -27.21 2.22 -5.30
N ALA A 223 -27.94 2.92 -6.18
CA ALA A 223 -28.92 2.33 -7.10
C ALA A 223 -28.31 1.32 -8.11
N TRP A 224 -26.98 1.32 -8.25
CA TRP A 224 -26.22 0.48 -9.18
C TRP A 224 -25.56 -0.74 -8.52
N SER A 225 -25.40 -0.76 -7.20
CA SER A 225 -24.70 -1.85 -6.51
C SER A 225 -25.64 -2.93 -5.99
N GLY A 226 -26.92 -2.59 -5.73
CA GLY A 226 -27.85 -3.49 -5.04
C GLY A 226 -27.46 -3.81 -3.59
N VAL A 227 -26.39 -3.20 -3.08
CA VAL A 227 -25.85 -3.44 -1.74
C VAL A 227 -26.31 -2.32 -0.80
N PRO A 228 -26.98 -2.64 0.33
CA PRO A 228 -27.35 -1.65 1.33
C PRO A 228 -26.12 -0.94 1.90
N ARG A 229 -26.26 0.36 2.17
CA ARG A 229 -25.18 1.15 2.78
C ARG A 229 -24.96 0.67 4.22
N ARG A 230 -23.79 0.08 4.50
CA ARG A 230 -23.42 -0.35 5.86
C ARG A 230 -23.20 0.88 6.76
N THR A 231 -23.99 0.99 7.81
CA THR A 231 -23.95 2.09 8.81
C THR A 231 -22.70 2.05 9.70
N ASP A 232 -22.04 0.90 9.79
CA ASP A 232 -20.99 0.65 10.78
C ASP A 232 -19.63 1.28 10.43
N LEU A 233 -19.50 1.79 9.20
CA LEU A 233 -18.25 2.37 8.70
C LEU A 233 -18.10 3.87 9.05
N ASN A 234 -19.12 4.50 9.62
CA ASN A 234 -19.11 5.92 9.96
C ASN A 234 -18.69 6.20 11.42
N ARG A 235 -18.34 5.17 12.22
CA ARG A 235 -17.77 5.38 13.56
C ARG A 235 -16.24 5.50 13.50
N GLY A 236 -15.79 6.60 12.91
CA GLY A 236 -14.51 7.21 13.29
C GLY A 236 -14.72 8.05 14.55
N SER A 237 -14.91 7.40 15.70
CA SER A 237 -14.74 8.06 17.00
C SER A 237 -13.62 7.34 17.73
N PRO A 238 -12.57 8.03 18.19
CA PRO A 238 -11.62 7.42 19.09
C PRO A 238 -12.39 7.07 20.36
N ALA A 239 -12.43 5.79 20.73
CA ALA A 239 -12.83 5.42 22.07
C ALA A 239 -11.78 6.00 23.02
N ALA A 240 -12.27 6.80 23.98
CA ALA A 240 -11.52 7.29 25.13
C ALA A 240 -11.02 6.14 26.01
#